data_AF-A0A2E5E2H3-F1
#
_entry.id   AF-A0A2E5E2H3-F1
#
_cell.length_a   1.000
_cell.length_b   1.000
_cell.length_c   1.000
_cell.angle_alpha   90.00
_cell.angle_beta   90.00
_cell.angle_gamma   90.00
#
_symmetry.space_group_name_H-M   'P 1'
#
loop_
_entity.id
_entity.type
_entity.pdbx_description
1 polymer ?
#
loop_
_entity_poly.entity_id
_entity_poly.type
_entity_poly.pdbx_seq_one_letter_code
_entity_poly.pdbx_strand_id
1 'polypeptide(L)'
;MTIRLLVIVIPVLLSMPASALDRDPTPAAAVGRAVRSLQQEVKKDDPEPPRSKKDFFRSFEFETDGKEAAKRLEKRQSRDPRVDSYIRWQLTAIADPGELPDGRRFERLLEQLPALPKNPMCNELTIRKLEREASRPVHTEKSGKAAMNTWNQLEQETESVRLWVKPGRELREWLIGSSPEDELKLLAMLELIHAEVKAGWDPGRSIRQMDQLCAELGNRQSLSEELIKSFGSRAMTLTRNKQPLIRGAWLQELDFNVEVTYVAIRDYDVNRWLKRLRFGSPLE
;
A
#
# COMPACT_ATOMS: atom_id res chain seq x y z
N MET A 1 -46.34 64.57 -2.54
CA MET A 1 -45.20 65.10 -1.77
C MET A 1 -44.28 63.93 -1.44
N THR A 2 -42.97 64.08 -1.71
CA THR A 2 -41.82 63.38 -1.07
C THR A 2 -41.79 61.84 -1.09
N ILE A 3 -41.12 61.22 -2.06
CA ILE A 3 -39.68 60.86 -2.17
C ILE A 3 -39.37 59.41 -1.71
N ARG A 4 -39.09 58.59 -2.73
CA ARG A 4 -38.05 57.54 -2.91
C ARG A 4 -37.51 56.77 -1.69
N LEU A 5 -37.48 55.44 -1.83
CA LEU A 5 -36.20 54.75 -1.87
C LEU A 5 -36.22 53.55 -2.83
N LEU A 6 -35.26 53.62 -3.75
CA LEU A 6 -34.83 52.63 -4.72
C LEU A 6 -34.32 51.38 -3.99
N VAL A 7 -34.79 50.20 -4.39
CA VAL A 7 -33.98 48.99 -4.30
C VAL A 7 -33.87 48.45 -5.71
N ILE A 8 -32.76 48.78 -6.36
CA ILE A 8 -32.35 48.19 -7.63
C ILE A 8 -31.94 46.75 -7.30
N VAL A 9 -32.76 45.80 -7.73
CA VAL A 9 -32.33 44.43 -7.96
C VAL A 9 -31.38 44.48 -9.14
N ILE A 10 -30.09 44.31 -8.90
CA ILE A 10 -29.11 44.03 -9.95
C ILE A 10 -29.12 42.51 -10.14
N PRO A 11 -29.71 41.96 -11.22
CA PRO A 11 -29.34 40.62 -11.63
C PRO A 11 -27.94 40.74 -12.23
N VAL A 12 -26.91 40.29 -11.49
CA VAL A 12 -25.61 40.00 -12.08
C VAL A 12 -25.76 38.71 -12.89
N LEU A 13 -26.39 38.86 -14.06
CA LEU A 13 -26.28 37.97 -15.21
C LEU A 13 -25.27 38.64 -16.13
N LEU A 14 -24.03 38.17 -16.11
CA LEU A 14 -22.91 38.40 -17.05
C LEU A 14 -21.70 37.74 -16.34
N SER A 15 -20.98 36.74 -16.82
CA SER A 15 -20.83 36.16 -18.14
C SER A 15 -20.16 34.80 -17.88
N MET A 16 -20.92 33.70 -17.84
CA MET A 16 -20.33 32.41 -18.19
C MET A 16 -20.52 32.25 -19.69
N PRO A 17 -19.47 31.91 -20.46
CA PRO A 17 -19.65 31.65 -21.87
C PRO A 17 -20.60 30.46 -22.00
N ALA A 18 -21.79 30.73 -22.53
CA ALA A 18 -22.68 29.76 -23.15
C ALA A 18 -22.00 29.24 -24.42
N SER A 19 -20.92 28.47 -24.24
CA SER A 19 -20.11 27.82 -25.27
C SER A 19 -19.15 26.82 -24.64
N ALA A 20 -19.67 25.87 -23.89
CA ALA A 20 -19.04 24.56 -23.73
C ALA A 20 -20.14 23.53 -23.96
N LEU A 21 -20.49 23.40 -25.23
CA LEU A 21 -21.28 22.31 -25.79
C LEU A 21 -21.02 21.00 -25.05
N ASP A 22 -22.10 20.29 -24.76
CA ASP A 22 -22.17 18.84 -24.56
C ASP A 22 -21.25 18.11 -25.54
N ARG A 23 -19.99 17.98 -25.16
CA ARG A 23 -19.14 16.91 -25.65
C ARG A 23 -19.14 15.90 -24.55
N ASP A 24 -19.63 14.71 -24.86
CA ASP A 24 -19.35 13.56 -24.03
C ASP A 24 -17.85 13.59 -23.71
N PRO A 25 -17.50 13.59 -22.42
CA PRO A 25 -16.11 13.66 -22.00
C PRO A 25 -15.37 12.51 -22.66
N THR A 26 -14.26 12.79 -23.34
CA THR A 26 -13.39 11.70 -23.82
C THR A 26 -13.06 10.79 -22.64
N PRO A 27 -12.85 9.47 -22.84
CA PRO A 27 -12.57 8.57 -21.72
C PRO A 27 -11.37 9.01 -20.86
N ALA A 28 -10.37 9.63 -21.48
CA ALA A 28 -9.25 10.26 -20.78
C ALA A 28 -9.63 11.48 -19.92
N ALA A 29 -10.57 12.31 -20.38
CA ALA A 29 -11.12 13.38 -19.57
C ALA A 29 -12.00 12.85 -18.43
N ALA A 30 -12.75 11.77 -18.65
CA ALA A 30 -13.55 11.11 -17.61
C ALA A 30 -12.67 10.55 -16.49
N VAL A 31 -11.65 9.75 -16.83
CA VAL A 31 -10.67 9.22 -15.85
C VAL A 31 -9.89 10.35 -15.17
N GLY A 32 -9.52 11.41 -15.91
CA GLY A 32 -8.86 12.58 -15.35
C GLY A 32 -9.74 13.38 -14.36
N ARG A 33 -11.06 13.41 -14.54
CA ARG A 33 -12.00 13.97 -13.57
C ARG A 33 -12.14 13.05 -12.35
N ALA A 34 -12.28 11.75 -12.56
CA ALA A 34 -12.31 10.75 -11.49
C ALA A 34 -11.09 10.85 -10.56
N VAL A 35 -9.88 10.90 -11.11
CA VAL A 35 -8.64 11.04 -10.32
C VAL A 35 -8.64 12.34 -9.50
N ARG A 36 -9.10 13.47 -10.08
CA ARG A 36 -9.20 14.74 -9.34
C ARG A 36 -10.23 14.66 -8.20
N SER A 37 -11.36 14.01 -8.43
CA SER A 37 -12.37 13.77 -7.39
C SER A 37 -11.81 12.88 -6.26
N LEU A 38 -11.09 11.81 -6.59
CA LEU A 38 -10.39 10.97 -5.61
C LEU A 38 -9.37 11.78 -4.79
N GLN A 39 -8.59 12.65 -5.44
CA GLN A 39 -7.63 13.52 -4.76
C GLN A 39 -8.31 14.49 -3.80
N GLN A 40 -9.48 15.02 -4.14
CA GLN A 40 -10.25 15.90 -3.26
C GLN A 40 -10.87 15.15 -2.09
N GLU A 41 -11.31 13.91 -2.31
CA GLU A 41 -11.88 13.04 -1.29
C GLU A 41 -10.86 12.72 -0.19
N VAL A 42 -9.63 12.34 -0.57
CA VAL A 42 -8.55 12.00 0.37
C VAL A 42 -7.98 13.22 1.11
N LYS A 43 -8.22 14.44 0.60
CA LYS A 43 -7.78 15.70 1.23
C LYS A 43 -8.70 16.17 2.34
N LYS A 44 -9.88 15.58 2.51
CA LYS A 44 -10.65 15.77 3.75
C LYS A 44 -9.87 15.04 4.84
N ASP A 45 -9.63 15.71 5.98
CA ASP A 45 -8.78 15.23 7.09
C ASP A 45 -9.39 14.02 7.82
N ASP A 46 -9.72 12.98 7.09
CA ASP A 46 -10.31 11.75 7.60
C ASP A 46 -9.18 10.77 7.95
N PRO A 47 -9.12 10.25 9.18
CA PRO A 47 -8.18 9.21 9.56
C PRO A 47 -8.44 7.89 8.81
N GLU A 48 -9.61 7.71 8.20
CA GLU A 48 -9.97 6.50 7.46
C GLU A 48 -9.63 6.64 5.96
N PRO A 49 -9.13 5.57 5.32
CA PRO A 49 -9.07 5.52 3.86
C PRO A 49 -10.49 5.70 3.32
N PRO A 50 -10.69 6.59 2.34
CA PRO A 50 -12.00 6.76 1.75
C PRO A 50 -12.47 5.46 1.07
N ARG A 51 -13.76 5.43 0.74
CA ARG A 51 -14.58 4.29 0.26
C ARG A 51 -13.88 3.09 -0.39
N SER A 52 -14.50 1.91 -0.27
CA SER A 52 -13.94 0.65 -0.76
C SER A 52 -13.77 0.62 -2.30
N LYS A 53 -12.89 -0.26 -2.83
CA LYS A 53 -12.56 -0.43 -4.27
C LYS A 53 -13.77 -0.50 -5.22
N LYS A 54 -14.94 -0.94 -4.73
CA LYS A 54 -16.14 -1.12 -5.54
C LYS A 54 -17.02 0.13 -5.63
N ASP A 55 -16.76 1.15 -4.82
CA ASP A 55 -17.73 2.23 -4.61
C ASP A 55 -17.47 3.44 -5.52
N PHE A 56 -16.21 3.73 -5.86
CA PHE A 56 -15.90 4.94 -6.64
C PHE A 56 -16.46 4.87 -8.06
N PHE A 57 -16.00 3.88 -8.84
CA PHE A 57 -16.29 3.82 -10.27
C PHE A 57 -17.69 3.28 -10.59
N ARG A 58 -18.34 2.53 -9.68
CA ARG A 58 -19.76 2.16 -9.83
C ARG A 58 -20.70 3.36 -9.69
N SER A 59 -20.32 4.36 -8.90
CA SER A 59 -21.10 5.59 -8.70
C SER A 59 -20.82 6.67 -9.74
N PHE A 60 -19.88 6.42 -10.66
CA PHE A 60 -19.43 7.43 -11.62
C PHE A 60 -20.25 7.30 -12.91
N GLU A 61 -20.99 8.36 -13.28
CA GLU A 61 -21.96 8.38 -14.38
C GLU A 61 -21.36 8.26 -15.80
N PHE A 62 -20.04 8.20 -15.94
CA PHE A 62 -19.37 8.25 -17.24
C PHE A 62 -18.75 6.89 -17.62
N GLU A 63 -18.80 6.55 -18.91
CA GLU A 63 -18.01 5.46 -19.46
C GLU A 63 -16.51 5.71 -19.21
N THR A 64 -15.87 4.76 -18.55
CA THR A 64 -14.43 4.81 -18.26
C THR A 64 -13.70 3.77 -19.11
N ASP A 65 -12.64 4.19 -19.77
CA ASP A 65 -11.81 3.31 -20.61
C ASP A 65 -10.74 2.62 -19.75
N GLY A 66 -10.81 1.28 -19.70
CA GLY A 66 -9.87 0.44 -18.97
C GLY A 66 -8.43 0.58 -19.45
N LYS A 67 -8.20 0.90 -20.73
CA LYS A 67 -6.86 1.14 -21.27
C LYS A 67 -6.24 2.40 -20.70
N GLU A 68 -7.02 3.47 -20.59
CA GLU A 68 -6.56 4.72 -20.00
C GLU A 68 -6.35 4.57 -18.50
N ALA A 69 -7.19 3.81 -17.80
CA ALA A 69 -6.96 3.49 -16.39
C ALA A 69 -5.64 2.73 -16.18
N ALA A 70 -5.30 1.76 -17.04
CA ALA A 70 -4.00 1.08 -17.02
C ALA A 70 -2.82 2.05 -17.24
N LYS A 71 -2.91 2.94 -18.23
CA LYS A 71 -1.88 3.99 -18.46
C LYS A 71 -1.71 4.94 -17.27
N ARG A 72 -2.78 5.19 -16.51
CA ARG A 72 -2.74 6.00 -15.29
C ARG A 72 -2.12 5.23 -14.13
N LEU A 73 -2.38 3.93 -13.99
CA LEU A 73 -1.72 3.08 -12.99
C LEU A 73 -0.19 3.12 -13.11
N GLU A 74 0.33 3.18 -14.34
CA GLU A 74 1.78 3.28 -14.60
C GLU A 74 2.42 4.55 -14.02
N LYS A 75 1.64 5.62 -13.83
CA LYS A 75 2.15 6.94 -13.46
C LYS A 75 1.82 7.27 -12.01
N ARG A 76 2.72 8.01 -11.36
CA ARG A 76 2.45 8.62 -10.06
C ARG A 76 1.31 9.62 -10.14
N GLN A 77 0.31 9.46 -9.28
CA GLN A 77 -0.89 10.30 -9.19
C GLN A 77 -0.80 11.35 -8.08
N SER A 78 0.02 11.12 -7.05
CA SER A 78 0.27 12.08 -5.97
C SER A 78 1.70 12.00 -5.45
N ARG A 79 2.20 13.09 -4.84
CA ARG A 79 3.47 13.09 -4.11
C ARG A 79 3.35 12.41 -2.74
N ASP A 80 2.16 12.41 -2.16
CA ASP A 80 1.86 11.68 -0.93
C ASP A 80 1.66 10.19 -1.28
N PRO A 81 2.50 9.26 -0.78
CA PRO A 81 2.39 7.82 -1.05
C PRO A 81 1.05 7.22 -0.63
N ARG A 82 0.42 7.74 0.43
CA ARG A 82 -0.88 7.28 0.92
C ARG A 82 -1.96 7.56 -0.11
N VAL A 83 -2.02 8.81 -0.57
CA VAL A 83 -2.95 9.26 -1.61
C VAL A 83 -2.67 8.56 -2.95
N ASP A 84 -1.40 8.42 -3.33
CA ASP A 84 -1.01 7.73 -4.57
C ASP A 84 -1.46 6.25 -4.55
N SER A 85 -1.21 5.54 -3.45
CA SER A 85 -1.64 4.15 -3.26
C SER A 85 -3.15 4.02 -3.39
N TYR A 86 -3.90 4.91 -2.73
CA TYR A 86 -5.36 4.89 -2.77
C TYR A 86 -5.91 5.13 -4.18
N ILE A 87 -5.43 6.16 -4.88
CA ILE A 87 -5.91 6.46 -6.24
C ILE A 87 -5.59 5.30 -7.19
N ARG A 88 -4.36 4.80 -7.17
CA ARG A 88 -3.98 3.69 -8.04
C ARG A 88 -4.76 2.42 -7.69
N TRP A 89 -4.96 2.12 -6.41
CA TRP A 89 -5.83 1.02 -6.00
C TRP A 89 -7.26 1.16 -6.56
N GLN A 90 -7.87 2.34 -6.50
CA GLN A 90 -9.20 2.58 -7.08
C GLN A 90 -9.22 2.38 -8.59
N LEU A 91 -8.18 2.80 -9.32
CA LEU A 91 -8.06 2.59 -10.76
C LEU A 91 -8.07 1.10 -11.14
N THR A 92 -7.62 0.19 -10.27
CA THR A 92 -7.67 -1.26 -10.52
C THR A 92 -9.09 -1.83 -10.61
N ALA A 93 -10.13 -1.06 -10.26
CA ALA A 93 -11.52 -1.47 -10.42
C ALA A 93 -11.99 -1.48 -11.88
N ILE A 94 -11.34 -0.66 -12.73
CA ILE A 94 -11.72 -0.47 -14.14
C ILE A 94 -10.56 -0.74 -15.11
N ALA A 95 -9.32 -0.77 -14.63
CA ALA A 95 -8.15 -1.02 -15.47
C ALA A 95 -8.19 -2.40 -16.11
N ASP A 96 -7.90 -2.46 -17.40
CA ASP A 96 -7.73 -3.70 -18.14
C ASP A 96 -6.34 -4.29 -17.86
N PRO A 97 -6.23 -5.49 -17.25
CA PRO A 97 -4.95 -6.18 -17.06
C PRO A 97 -4.16 -6.38 -18.35
N GLY A 98 -4.83 -6.59 -19.49
CA GLY A 98 -4.19 -6.83 -20.78
C GLY A 98 -3.46 -5.60 -21.35
N GLU A 99 -3.70 -4.42 -20.78
CA GLU A 99 -3.09 -3.16 -21.17
C GLU A 99 -1.94 -2.73 -20.24
N LEU A 100 -1.57 -3.58 -19.28
CA LEU A 100 -0.40 -3.35 -18.45
C LEU A 100 0.89 -3.46 -19.27
N PRO A 101 1.93 -2.71 -18.91
CA PRO A 101 3.22 -2.84 -19.55
C PRO A 101 3.82 -4.24 -19.35
N ASP A 102 4.64 -4.68 -20.28
CA ASP A 102 5.42 -5.92 -20.22
C ASP A 102 6.90 -5.65 -19.88
N GLY A 103 7.63 -6.73 -19.59
CA GLY A 103 9.07 -6.77 -19.33
C GLY A 103 9.61 -5.57 -18.51
N ARG A 104 10.57 -4.85 -19.09
CA ARG A 104 11.25 -3.72 -18.43
C ARG A 104 10.34 -2.55 -18.07
N ARG A 105 9.18 -2.39 -18.73
CA ARG A 105 8.23 -1.33 -18.36
C ARG A 105 7.44 -1.74 -17.12
N PHE A 106 7.11 -3.02 -16.98
CA PHE A 106 6.49 -3.56 -15.77
C PHE A 106 7.43 -3.47 -14.57
N GLU A 107 8.71 -3.82 -14.74
CA GLU A 107 9.70 -3.67 -13.67
C GLU A 107 9.81 -2.21 -13.19
N ARG A 108 9.82 -1.25 -14.12
CA ARG A 108 9.79 0.18 -13.77
C ARG A 108 8.50 0.60 -13.07
N LEU A 109 7.36 -0.01 -13.39
CA LEU A 109 6.11 0.21 -12.66
C LEU A 109 6.26 -0.26 -11.21
N LEU A 110 6.79 -1.46 -10.97
CA LEU A 110 7.04 -1.99 -9.62
C LEU A 110 7.97 -1.06 -8.81
N GLU A 111 9.05 -0.57 -9.41
CA GLU A 111 9.98 0.38 -8.77
C GLU A 111 9.34 1.73 -8.42
N GLN A 112 8.28 2.12 -9.13
CA GLN A 112 7.55 3.38 -8.93
C GLN A 112 6.33 3.25 -8.03
N LEU A 113 6.11 2.07 -7.44
CA LEU A 113 5.00 1.88 -6.52
C LEU A 113 5.18 2.74 -5.27
N PRO A 114 4.09 3.33 -4.75
CA PRO A 114 4.14 4.08 -3.52
C PRO A 114 4.56 3.20 -2.34
N ALA A 115 5.40 3.75 -1.47
CA ALA A 115 5.80 3.07 -0.25
C ALA A 115 4.59 2.86 0.67
N LEU A 116 4.54 1.72 1.37
CA LEU A 116 3.53 1.48 2.39
C LEU A 116 3.75 2.45 3.57
N PRO A 117 2.66 2.92 4.23
CA PRO A 117 2.77 3.66 5.48
C PRO A 117 3.58 2.87 6.51
N LYS A 118 4.51 3.52 7.21
CA LYS A 118 5.33 2.85 8.23
C LYS A 118 4.47 2.47 9.44
N ASN A 119 4.70 1.27 9.97
CA ASN A 119 4.13 0.81 11.22
C ASN A 119 4.70 1.63 12.41
N PRO A 120 3.87 2.35 13.18
CA PRO A 120 4.33 3.10 14.36
C PRO A 120 5.08 2.23 15.38
N MET A 121 4.72 0.95 15.51
CA MET A 121 5.41 -0.02 16.38
C MET A 121 6.86 -0.31 15.96
N CYS A 122 7.29 0.13 14.78
CA CYS A 122 8.66 -0.01 14.28
C CYS A 122 9.50 1.25 14.46
N ASN A 123 9.00 2.27 15.16
CA ASN A 123 9.74 3.51 15.40
C ASN A 123 10.93 3.25 16.35
N GLU A 124 12.16 3.26 15.82
CA GLU A 124 13.38 2.96 16.58
C GLU A 124 13.57 3.80 17.84
N LEU A 125 13.25 5.10 17.78
CA LEU A 125 13.38 6.00 18.93
C LEU A 125 12.40 5.61 20.03
N THR A 126 11.20 5.20 19.64
CA THR A 126 10.15 4.79 20.58
C THR A 126 10.44 3.41 21.16
N ILE A 127 10.93 2.47 20.34
CA ILE A 127 11.45 1.18 20.79
C ILE A 127 12.52 1.38 21.86
N ARG A 128 13.58 2.14 21.56
CA ARG A 128 14.66 2.41 22.51
C ARG A 128 14.20 3.17 23.74
N LYS A 129 13.14 3.98 23.65
CA LYS A 129 12.55 4.66 24.79
C LYS A 129 11.87 3.64 25.70
N LEU A 130 11.04 2.76 25.15
CA LEU A 130 10.32 1.74 25.92
C LEU A 130 11.29 0.70 26.51
N GLU A 131 12.30 0.24 25.75
CA GLU A 131 13.36 -0.66 26.27
C GLU A 131 14.14 -0.03 27.43
N ARG A 132 14.46 1.27 27.35
CA ARG A 132 15.14 1.98 28.44
C ARG A 132 14.28 2.14 29.68
N GLU A 133 12.97 2.28 29.53
CA GLU A 133 12.07 2.33 30.69
C GLU A 133 11.88 0.94 31.30
N ALA A 134 11.82 -0.12 30.48
CA ALA A 134 11.69 -1.51 30.91
C ALA A 134 12.95 -2.05 31.62
N SER A 135 14.13 -1.58 31.24
CA SER A 135 15.40 -2.00 31.85
C SER A 135 15.75 -1.29 33.16
N ARG A 136 14.86 -0.43 33.69
CA ARG A 136 15.11 0.28 34.95
C ARG A 136 15.01 -0.65 36.14
N PRO A 137 15.97 -0.61 37.10
CA PRO A 137 15.96 -1.51 38.25
C PRO A 137 14.83 -1.24 39.25
N VAL A 138 14.24 -0.03 39.23
CA VAL A 138 13.08 0.33 40.06
C VAL A 138 12.09 1.10 39.19
N HIS A 139 10.90 0.55 39.00
CA HIS A 139 9.81 1.24 38.33
C HIS A 139 9.06 2.11 39.33
N THR A 140 9.02 3.41 39.07
CA THR A 140 8.08 4.30 39.75
C THR A 140 6.70 4.16 39.12
N GLU A 141 5.63 4.37 39.90
CA GLU A 141 4.26 4.42 39.37
C GLU A 141 4.13 5.42 38.21
N LYS A 142 4.84 6.56 38.30
CA LYS A 142 4.90 7.58 37.24
C LYS A 142 5.54 7.07 35.95
N SER A 143 6.65 6.32 36.04
CA SER A 143 7.31 5.74 34.86
C SER A 143 6.47 4.63 34.22
N GLY A 144 5.85 3.77 35.03
CA GLY A 144 4.93 2.73 34.53
C GLY A 144 3.75 3.35 33.78
N LYS A 145 3.11 4.38 34.36
CA LYS A 145 2.02 5.14 33.71
C LYS A 145 2.47 5.81 32.40
N ALA A 146 3.67 6.40 32.37
CA ALA A 146 4.19 7.04 31.15
C ALA A 146 4.50 6.05 30.03
N ALA A 147 5.04 4.87 30.36
CA ALA A 147 5.28 3.79 29.42
C ALA A 147 3.97 3.23 28.86
N MET A 148 2.98 3.00 29.74
CA MET A 148 1.63 2.57 29.36
C MET A 148 0.94 3.57 28.43
N ASN A 149 0.99 4.86 28.74
CA ASN A 149 0.43 5.90 27.87
C ASN A 149 1.10 5.92 26.49
N THR A 150 2.43 5.75 26.45
CA THR A 150 3.18 5.68 25.18
C THR A 150 2.75 4.44 24.38
N TRP A 151 2.58 3.28 25.04
CA TRP A 151 2.10 2.05 24.40
C TRP A 151 0.69 2.21 23.81
N ASN A 152 -0.26 2.70 24.61
CA ASN A 152 -1.64 2.92 24.17
C ASN A 152 -1.72 3.90 22.99
N GLN A 153 -0.90 4.95 23.02
CA GLN A 153 -0.80 5.89 21.90
C GLN A 153 -0.28 5.19 20.63
N LEU A 154 0.76 4.36 20.74
CA LEU A 154 1.27 3.59 19.61
C LEU A 154 0.24 2.62 19.04
N GLU A 155 -0.55 1.95 19.88
CA GLU A 155 -1.62 1.05 19.43
C GLU A 155 -2.67 1.82 18.62
N GLN A 156 -3.11 2.98 19.13
CA GLN A 156 -4.07 3.84 18.43
C GLN A 156 -3.52 4.36 17.10
N GLU A 157 -2.27 4.86 17.09
CA GLU A 157 -1.59 5.30 15.88
C GLU A 157 -1.45 4.13 14.88
N THR A 158 -1.09 2.94 15.37
CA THR A 158 -0.92 1.76 14.51
C THR A 158 -2.24 1.35 13.86
N GLU A 159 -3.34 1.38 14.61
CA GLU A 159 -4.65 1.03 14.06
C GLU A 159 -5.13 2.05 13.02
N SER A 160 -4.95 3.36 13.29
CA SER A 160 -5.29 4.40 12.31
C SER A 160 -4.46 4.29 11.03
N VAL A 161 -3.16 3.99 11.13
CA VAL A 161 -2.29 3.80 9.96
C VAL A 161 -2.58 2.48 9.24
N ARG A 162 -2.98 1.41 9.94
CA ARG A 162 -3.25 0.08 9.37
C ARG A 162 -4.27 0.14 8.25
N LEU A 163 -5.31 0.96 8.39
CA LEU A 163 -6.32 1.14 7.37
C LEU A 163 -5.73 1.64 6.04
N TRP A 164 -4.73 2.53 6.11
CA TRP A 164 -4.04 3.10 4.94
C TRP A 164 -3.01 2.18 4.30
N VAL A 165 -2.65 1.07 4.93
CA VAL A 165 -1.77 0.05 4.33
C VAL A 165 -2.53 -0.76 3.28
N LYS A 166 -3.84 -0.96 3.49
CA LYS A 166 -4.69 -1.82 2.67
C LYS A 166 -4.68 -1.45 1.18
N PRO A 167 -4.88 -0.18 0.77
CA PRO A 167 -4.81 0.18 -0.66
C PRO A 167 -3.47 -0.17 -1.31
N GLY A 168 -2.36 0.08 -0.63
CA GLY A 168 -1.02 -0.22 -1.15
C GLY A 168 -0.75 -1.71 -1.27
N ARG A 169 -1.31 -2.54 -0.37
CA ARG A 169 -1.27 -4.02 -0.46
C ARG A 169 -2.14 -4.54 -1.59
N GLU A 170 -3.39 -4.12 -1.65
CA GLU A 170 -4.34 -4.62 -2.66
C GLU A 170 -3.96 -4.19 -4.09
N LEU A 171 -3.32 -3.03 -4.26
CA LEU A 171 -2.71 -2.64 -5.53
C LEU A 171 -1.64 -3.66 -5.98
N ARG A 172 -0.75 -4.06 -5.07
CA ARG A 172 0.30 -5.04 -5.34
C ARG A 172 -0.27 -6.43 -5.60
N GLU A 173 -1.24 -6.86 -4.80
CA GLU A 173 -1.97 -8.13 -5.01
C GLU A 173 -2.63 -8.16 -6.39
N TRP A 174 -3.24 -7.04 -6.82
CA TRP A 174 -3.79 -6.93 -8.17
C TRP A 174 -2.71 -7.00 -9.25
N LEU A 175 -1.56 -6.33 -9.09
CA LEU A 175 -0.44 -6.42 -10.04
C LEU A 175 0.12 -7.83 -10.15
N ILE A 176 0.21 -8.58 -9.04
CA ILE A 176 0.60 -10.00 -9.04
C ILE A 176 -0.41 -10.81 -9.86
N GLY A 177 -1.71 -10.64 -9.62
CA GLY A 177 -2.77 -11.35 -10.36
C GLY A 177 -2.84 -10.99 -11.84
N SER A 178 -2.49 -9.74 -12.20
CA SER A 178 -2.53 -9.20 -13.55
C SER A 178 -1.21 -9.34 -14.32
N SER A 179 -0.16 -9.90 -13.70
CA SER A 179 1.15 -10.03 -14.36
C SER A 179 1.08 -11.05 -15.50
N PRO A 180 1.55 -10.70 -16.72
CA PRO A 180 1.42 -11.56 -17.89
C PRO A 180 2.39 -12.76 -17.88
N GLU A 181 3.53 -12.62 -17.21
CA GLU A 181 4.62 -13.60 -17.19
C GLU A 181 4.94 -14.05 -15.77
N ASP A 182 5.39 -15.30 -15.63
CA ASP A 182 5.73 -15.89 -14.33
C ASP A 182 6.93 -15.18 -13.65
N GLU A 183 7.89 -14.67 -14.43
CA GLU A 183 8.97 -13.82 -13.92
C GLU A 183 8.42 -12.56 -13.25
N LEU A 184 7.53 -11.84 -13.95
CA LEU A 184 6.96 -10.60 -13.45
C LEU A 184 6.08 -10.83 -12.22
N LYS A 185 5.39 -11.99 -12.13
CA LYS A 185 4.66 -12.41 -10.92
C LYS A 185 5.60 -12.57 -9.73
N LEU A 186 6.72 -13.27 -9.91
CA LEU A 186 7.72 -13.46 -8.86
C LEU A 186 8.32 -12.11 -8.41
N LEU A 187 8.61 -11.22 -9.37
CA LEU A 187 9.11 -9.88 -9.07
C LEU A 187 8.10 -9.03 -8.30
N ALA A 188 6.83 -9.03 -8.70
CA ALA A 188 5.77 -8.32 -8.01
C ALA A 188 5.55 -8.85 -6.58
N MET A 189 5.66 -10.18 -6.38
CA MET A 189 5.57 -10.78 -5.05
C MET A 189 6.78 -10.42 -4.17
N LEU A 190 8.00 -10.41 -4.73
CA LEU A 190 9.18 -9.92 -4.00
C LEU A 190 9.05 -8.45 -3.61
N GLU A 191 8.49 -7.61 -4.50
CA GLU A 191 8.23 -6.20 -4.20
C GLU A 191 7.23 -6.04 -3.05
N LEU A 192 6.13 -6.81 -3.05
CA LEU A 192 5.16 -6.80 -1.96
C LEU A 192 5.81 -7.16 -0.62
N ILE A 193 6.52 -8.27 -0.55
CA ILE A 193 7.18 -8.70 0.69
C ILE A 193 8.20 -7.65 1.15
N HIS A 194 8.98 -7.09 0.21
CA HIS A 194 9.94 -6.04 0.52
C HIS A 194 9.26 -4.79 1.08
N ALA A 195 8.16 -4.35 0.48
CA ALA A 195 7.41 -3.19 0.92
C ALA A 195 6.85 -3.38 2.34
N GLU A 196 6.33 -4.57 2.66
CA GLU A 196 5.83 -4.91 3.99
C GLU A 196 6.95 -4.91 5.03
N VAL A 197 8.05 -5.61 4.74
CA VAL A 197 9.22 -5.65 5.63
C VAL A 197 9.75 -4.25 5.87
N LYS A 198 9.96 -3.45 4.82
CA LYS A 198 10.48 -2.08 4.92
C LYS A 198 9.58 -1.16 5.72
N ALA A 199 8.27 -1.37 5.64
CA ALA A 199 7.28 -0.61 6.40
C ALA A 199 7.05 -1.16 7.81
N GLY A 200 7.62 -2.32 8.16
CA GLY A 200 7.47 -2.92 9.48
C GLY A 200 6.13 -3.65 9.69
N TRP A 201 5.48 -4.07 8.62
CA TRP A 201 4.27 -4.89 8.68
C TRP A 201 4.62 -6.37 8.51
N ASP A 202 3.89 -7.24 9.21
CA ASP A 202 4.11 -8.68 9.13
C ASP A 202 3.94 -9.20 7.69
N PRO A 203 5.00 -9.75 7.06
CA PRO A 203 4.95 -10.30 5.71
C PRO A 203 4.49 -11.76 5.68
N GLY A 204 4.13 -12.36 6.83
CA GLY A 204 3.88 -13.80 6.94
C GLY A 204 2.85 -14.33 5.95
N ARG A 205 1.81 -13.55 5.61
CA ARG A 205 0.84 -13.91 4.56
C ARG A 205 1.48 -13.94 3.17
N SER A 206 2.21 -12.89 2.81
CA SER A 206 2.87 -12.75 1.51
C SER A 206 3.99 -13.79 1.32
N ILE A 207 4.72 -14.15 2.39
CA ILE A 207 5.68 -15.25 2.39
C ILE A 207 5.00 -16.58 2.05
N ARG A 208 3.84 -16.87 2.67
CA ARG A 208 3.07 -18.09 2.35
C ARG A 208 2.54 -18.08 0.92
N GLN A 209 2.14 -16.92 0.39
CA GLN A 209 1.71 -16.80 -1.01
C GLN A 209 2.90 -16.98 -1.97
N MET A 210 4.08 -16.46 -1.65
CA MET A 210 5.30 -16.73 -2.40
C MET A 210 5.66 -18.21 -2.37
N ASP A 211 5.54 -18.87 -1.21
CA ASP A 211 5.75 -20.31 -1.09
C ASP A 211 4.82 -21.11 -2.02
N GLN A 212 3.54 -20.72 -2.11
CA GLN A 212 2.56 -21.32 -3.02
C GLN A 212 2.92 -21.05 -4.48
N LEU A 213 3.21 -19.80 -4.83
CA LEU A 213 3.60 -19.40 -6.18
C LEU A 213 4.85 -20.17 -6.65
N CYS A 214 5.90 -20.23 -5.83
CA CYS A 214 7.12 -20.98 -6.16
C CYS A 214 6.85 -22.47 -6.38
N ALA A 215 5.96 -23.06 -5.58
CA ALA A 215 5.56 -24.45 -5.73
C ALA A 215 4.78 -24.69 -7.03
N GLU A 216 3.80 -23.83 -7.32
CA GLU A 216 2.98 -23.91 -8.54
C GLU A 216 3.85 -23.78 -9.81
N LEU A 217 4.78 -22.83 -9.81
CA LEU A 217 5.67 -22.61 -10.96
C LEU A 217 6.69 -23.73 -11.11
N GLY A 218 7.26 -24.23 -10.01
CA GLY A 218 8.17 -25.37 -10.04
C GLY A 218 7.52 -26.64 -10.58
N ASN A 219 6.26 -26.90 -10.22
CA ASN A 219 5.49 -28.04 -10.72
C ASN A 219 5.25 -27.99 -12.24
N ARG A 220 5.22 -26.81 -12.86
CA ARG A 220 5.06 -26.65 -14.31
C ARG A 220 6.34 -26.94 -15.10
N GLN A 221 7.49 -27.06 -14.42
CA GLN A 221 8.81 -27.26 -15.02
C GLN A 221 9.16 -26.26 -16.15
N SER A 222 8.55 -25.07 -16.13
CA SER A 222 8.62 -24.09 -17.22
C SER A 222 9.66 -22.98 -16.99
N LEU A 223 10.38 -23.01 -15.87
CA LEU A 223 11.29 -21.93 -15.49
C LEU A 223 12.73 -22.23 -15.95
N SER A 224 13.37 -21.24 -16.57
CA SER A 224 14.80 -21.33 -16.93
C SER A 224 15.70 -21.21 -15.68
N GLU A 225 16.87 -21.86 -15.70
CA GLU A 225 17.87 -21.69 -14.64
C GLU A 225 18.34 -20.24 -14.48
N GLU A 226 18.36 -19.48 -15.58
CA GLU A 226 18.68 -18.05 -15.56
C GLU A 226 17.66 -17.26 -14.73
N LEU A 227 16.37 -17.54 -14.91
CA LEU A 227 15.31 -16.93 -14.13
C LEU A 227 15.42 -17.28 -12.65
N ILE A 228 15.65 -18.56 -12.31
CA ILE A 228 15.80 -19.02 -10.93
C ILE A 228 16.99 -18.33 -10.27
N LYS A 229 18.11 -18.18 -10.99
CA LYS A 229 19.31 -17.48 -10.50
C LYS A 229 19.06 -15.98 -10.30
N SER A 230 18.39 -15.32 -11.25
CA SER A 230 17.99 -13.91 -11.16
C SER A 230 17.08 -13.67 -9.94
N PHE A 231 16.04 -14.50 -9.80
CA PHE A 231 15.14 -14.49 -8.64
C PHE A 231 15.89 -14.66 -7.33
N GLY A 232 16.77 -15.68 -7.24
CA GLY A 232 17.55 -15.95 -6.03
C GLY A 232 18.44 -14.78 -5.63
N SER A 233 19.11 -14.15 -6.60
CA SER A 233 19.93 -12.95 -6.35
C SER A 233 19.09 -11.82 -5.77
N ARG A 234 17.94 -11.51 -6.38
CA ARG A 234 17.03 -10.45 -5.91
C ARG A 234 16.46 -10.77 -4.52
N ALA A 235 15.98 -11.99 -4.31
CA ALA A 235 15.42 -12.44 -3.03
C ALA A 235 16.45 -12.39 -1.90
N MET A 236 17.70 -12.78 -2.17
CA MET A 236 18.78 -12.71 -1.18
C MET A 236 19.06 -11.27 -0.72
N THR A 237 18.89 -10.26 -1.57
CA THR A 237 19.06 -8.87 -1.13
C THR A 237 18.06 -8.45 -0.05
N LEU A 238 16.87 -9.05 -0.04
CA LEU A 238 15.81 -8.72 0.91
C LEU A 238 16.10 -9.23 2.32
N THR A 239 16.91 -10.28 2.48
CA THR A 239 17.29 -10.84 3.79
C THR A 239 18.07 -9.85 4.66
N ARG A 240 18.70 -8.86 4.04
CA ARG A 240 19.44 -7.78 4.72
C ARG A 240 18.52 -6.74 5.35
N ASN A 241 17.27 -6.68 4.92
CA ASN A 241 16.29 -5.74 5.42
C ASN A 241 15.58 -6.34 6.63
N LYS A 242 15.76 -5.71 7.79
CA LYS A 242 15.02 -6.01 9.01
C LYS A 242 14.49 -4.73 9.62
N GLN A 243 13.28 -4.76 10.15
CA GLN A 243 12.71 -3.67 10.94
C GLN A 243 12.45 -4.19 12.36
N PRO A 244 12.95 -3.51 13.41
CA PRO A 244 12.57 -3.87 14.77
C PRO A 244 11.08 -3.57 14.97
N LEU A 245 10.39 -4.38 15.76
CA LEU A 245 8.96 -4.29 16.01
C LEU A 245 8.67 -4.63 17.46
N ILE A 246 7.99 -3.75 18.17
CA ILE A 246 7.47 -4.05 19.51
C ILE A 246 6.19 -4.89 19.38
N ARG A 247 6.12 -6.02 20.09
CA ARG A 247 4.95 -6.93 20.06
C ARG A 247 4.08 -6.88 21.30
N GLY A 248 4.64 -6.48 22.43
CA GLY A 248 3.87 -6.41 23.67
C GLY A 248 4.59 -5.65 24.76
N ALA A 249 3.78 -5.06 25.62
CA ALA A 249 4.13 -4.62 26.94
C ALA A 249 3.39 -5.51 27.96
N TRP A 250 4.11 -6.36 28.70
CA TRP A 250 3.49 -7.15 29.76
C TRP A 250 3.47 -6.33 31.04
N LEU A 251 2.32 -6.32 31.72
CA LEU A 251 2.08 -5.57 32.94
C LEU A 251 1.59 -6.49 34.05
N GLN A 252 2.41 -6.71 35.07
CA GLN A 252 1.95 -7.16 36.38
C GLN A 252 2.25 -6.05 37.38
N GLU A 253 1.20 -5.30 37.78
CA GLU A 253 1.09 -4.21 38.77
C GLU A 253 2.19 -3.11 38.79
N LEU A 254 3.46 -3.41 38.57
CA LEU A 254 4.61 -2.51 38.45
C LEU A 254 5.70 -3.02 37.48
N ASP A 255 5.58 -4.22 36.92
CA ASP A 255 6.57 -4.82 36.04
C ASP A 255 6.18 -4.55 34.58
N PHE A 256 6.99 -3.76 33.87
CA PHE A 256 6.77 -3.37 32.47
C PHE A 256 7.86 -4.02 31.62
N ASN A 257 7.51 -5.10 30.90
CA ASN A 257 8.46 -5.78 30.01
C ASN A 257 8.11 -5.52 28.54
N VAL A 258 9.12 -5.19 27.73
CA VAL A 258 8.97 -4.86 26.31
C VAL A 258 9.55 -6.00 25.48
N GLU A 259 8.70 -6.63 24.67
CA GLU A 259 9.16 -7.63 23.71
C GLU A 259 9.46 -6.97 22.36
N VAL A 260 10.74 -6.96 21.97
CA VAL A 260 11.19 -6.50 20.65
C VAL A 260 11.49 -7.70 19.76
N THR A 261 10.85 -7.73 18.60
CA THR A 261 11.05 -8.71 17.54
C THR A 261 11.54 -8.03 16.27
N TYR A 262 11.78 -8.80 15.21
CA TYR A 262 12.15 -8.26 13.91
C TYR A 262 11.22 -8.74 12.82
N VAL A 263 10.75 -7.81 12.01
CA VAL A 263 10.10 -8.06 10.74
C VAL A 263 11.21 -8.21 9.69
N ALA A 264 11.37 -9.40 9.13
CA ALA A 264 12.44 -9.70 8.17
C ALA A 264 12.10 -10.93 7.32
N ILE A 265 12.79 -11.08 6.18
CA ILE A 265 12.90 -12.34 5.45
C ILE A 265 14.17 -13.05 5.93
N ARG A 266 14.09 -14.37 6.16
CA ARG A 266 15.27 -15.16 6.55
C ARG A 266 15.87 -15.87 5.34
N ASP A 267 17.17 -16.17 5.41
CA ASP A 267 17.85 -17.00 4.39
C ASP A 267 17.14 -18.34 4.18
N TYR A 268 16.56 -18.90 5.25
CA TYR A 268 15.74 -20.11 5.19
C TYR A 268 14.52 -19.95 4.28
N ASP A 269 13.83 -18.80 4.29
CA ASP A 269 12.67 -18.56 3.43
C ASP A 269 13.10 -18.52 1.96
N VAL A 270 14.19 -17.82 1.65
CA VAL A 270 14.73 -17.72 0.27
C VAL A 270 15.19 -19.09 -0.24
N ASN A 271 15.91 -19.85 0.58
CA ASN A 271 16.34 -21.21 0.23
C ASN A 271 15.14 -22.14 0.00
N ARG A 272 14.06 -21.99 0.79
CA ARG A 272 12.82 -22.74 0.60
C ARG A 272 12.15 -22.39 -0.72
N TRP A 273 12.07 -21.11 -1.08
CA TRP A 273 11.53 -20.67 -2.38
C TRP A 273 12.33 -21.22 -3.55
N LEU A 274 13.65 -21.11 -3.51
CA LEU A 274 14.54 -21.65 -4.55
C LEU A 274 14.40 -23.17 -4.70
N LYS A 275 14.27 -23.90 -3.59
CA LYS A 275 14.01 -25.35 -3.62
C LYS A 275 12.68 -25.66 -4.29
N ARG A 276 11.62 -24.92 -3.95
CA ARG A 276 10.28 -25.10 -4.54
C ARG A 276 10.25 -24.76 -6.02
N LEU A 277 10.94 -23.71 -6.46
CA LEU A 277 11.05 -23.36 -7.88
C LEU A 277 11.75 -24.44 -8.70
N ARG A 278 12.75 -25.12 -8.10
CA ARG A 278 13.53 -26.16 -8.79
C ARG A 278 12.85 -27.52 -8.82
N PHE A 279 12.19 -27.89 -7.73
CA PHE A 279 11.72 -29.27 -7.52
C PHE A 279 10.20 -29.38 -7.36
N GLY A 280 9.48 -28.26 -7.41
CA GLY A 280 8.06 -28.22 -7.14
C GLY A 280 7.73 -28.40 -5.64
N SER A 281 6.47 -28.71 -5.34
CA SER A 281 6.11 -29.22 -4.02
C SER A 281 6.52 -30.69 -3.91
N PRO A 282 6.98 -31.16 -2.73
CA PRO A 282 6.98 -32.60 -2.50
C PRO A 282 5.55 -33.09 -2.76
N LEU A 283 5.40 -34.10 -3.62
CA LEU A 283 4.13 -34.80 -3.78
C LEU A 283 3.73 -35.32 -2.40
N GLU A 284 2.70 -34.72 -1.81
CA GLU A 284 2.04 -35.25 -0.60
C GLU A 284 1.30 -36.55 -0.93
#